data_AF-A0A956BQP6-F1
#
_entry.id   AF-A0A956BQP6-F1
#
_cell.length_a   1.000
_cell.length_b   1.000
_cell.length_c   1.000
_cell.angle_alpha   90.00
_cell.angle_beta   90.00
_cell.angle_gamma   90.00
#
_symmetry.space_group_name_H-M   'P 1'
#
loop_
_entity.id
_entity.type
_entity.pdbx_description
1 polymer ?
#
loop_
_entity_poly.entity_id
_entity_poly.type
_entity_poly.pdbx_seq_one_letter_code
_entity_poly.pdbx_strand_id
1 'polypeptide(L)'
;AHMRWHVDQVRKRVEGPIVVVTGAFHSVALASTRGKRAKQKADRNTTTLLCAHSHPALARLYGLNRAPAWGGAVWGALEAGESRPHAHASREVLVEVMRRARVQGLPVSTADAVGAWRVARELAVLRGSGDPTRADVLDAVQMAYVKGELASAGPPLESLARSVLTGDSVGRLAASAGRVPLLSDYY
;
A
#
# COMPACT_ATOMS: atom_id res chain seq x y z
N ALA A 1 0.16 -4.97 25.17
CA ALA A 1 1.03 -5.08 26.36
C ALA A 1 2.50 -5.41 26.04
N HIS A 2 2.79 -6.40 25.17
CA HIS A 2 4.18 -6.76 24.84
C HIS A 2 4.94 -5.67 24.09
N MET A 3 4.32 -5.02 23.12
CA MET A 3 4.90 -3.87 22.40
C MET A 3 5.29 -2.73 23.35
N ARG A 4 4.40 -2.35 24.29
CA ARG A 4 4.71 -1.34 25.31
C ARG A 4 5.93 -1.73 26.16
N TRP A 5 6.04 -3.00 26.54
CA TRP A 5 7.20 -3.46 27.31
C TRP A 5 8.53 -3.24 26.56
N HIS A 6 8.54 -3.41 25.22
CA HIS A 6 9.71 -3.09 24.39
C HIS A 6 10.00 -1.59 24.36
N VAL A 7 8.98 -0.74 24.21
CA VAL A 7 9.13 0.72 24.28
C VAL A 7 9.72 1.13 25.64
N ASP A 8 9.24 0.55 26.74
CA ASP A 8 9.76 0.79 28.08
C ASP A 8 11.23 0.32 28.22
N GLN A 9 11.65 -0.74 27.54
CA GLN A 9 13.05 -1.19 27.55
C GLN A 9 13.96 -0.25 26.75
N VAL A 10 13.50 0.24 25.60
CA VAL A 10 14.26 1.20 24.77
C VAL A 10 14.43 2.50 25.54
N ARG A 11 13.37 3.00 26.18
CA ARG A 11 13.42 4.24 26.99
C ARG A 11 14.50 4.22 28.07
N LYS A 12 14.82 3.07 28.65
CA LYS A 12 15.91 2.96 29.65
C LYS A 12 17.31 3.21 29.06
N ARG A 13 17.45 3.19 27.73
CA ARG A 13 18.73 3.23 27.01
C ARG A 13 18.92 4.48 26.17
N VAL A 14 17.84 5.20 25.87
CA VAL A 14 17.89 6.40 25.02
C VAL A 14 17.17 7.56 25.69
N GLU A 15 17.82 8.72 25.63
CA GLU A 15 17.21 10.01 25.95
C GLU A 15 16.61 10.63 24.67
N GLY A 16 15.69 11.60 24.83
CA GLY A 16 15.05 12.27 23.70
C GLY A 16 13.83 11.54 23.10
N PRO A 17 13.27 12.04 21.97
CA PRO A 17 12.05 11.51 21.37
C PRO A 17 12.20 10.06 20.88
N ILE A 18 11.19 9.22 21.10
CA ILE A 18 11.07 7.89 20.46
C ILE A 18 9.88 7.94 19.51
N VAL A 19 10.12 7.60 18.24
CA VAL A 19 9.07 7.37 17.25
C VAL A 19 8.75 5.87 17.24
N VAL A 20 7.47 5.53 17.41
CA VAL A 20 7.00 4.14 17.35
C VAL A 20 6.04 4.01 16.16
N VAL A 21 6.40 3.19 15.18
CA VAL A 21 5.54 2.87 14.03
C VAL A 21 4.73 1.62 14.35
N THR A 22 3.41 1.75 14.41
CA THR A 22 2.50 0.64 14.73
C THR A 22 1.26 0.69 13.84
N GLY A 23 0.52 -0.43 13.76
CA GLY A 23 -0.78 -0.45 13.07
C GLY A 23 -1.85 0.36 13.82
N ALA A 24 -2.87 0.84 13.09
CA ALA A 24 -3.89 1.77 13.62
C ALA A 24 -4.51 1.35 14.96
N PHE A 25 -4.90 0.07 15.11
CA PHE A 25 -5.47 -0.45 16.36
C PHE A 25 -4.48 -0.43 17.54
N HIS A 26 -3.19 -0.59 17.27
CA HIS A 26 -2.16 -0.51 18.30
C HIS A 26 -1.88 0.94 18.69
N SER A 27 -1.85 1.87 17.73
CA SER A 27 -1.52 3.28 17.97
C SER A 27 -2.44 3.90 19.03
N VAL A 28 -3.75 3.67 18.95
CA VAL A 28 -4.73 4.22 19.91
C VAL A 28 -4.60 3.62 21.31
N ALA A 29 -4.23 2.33 21.40
CA ALA A 29 -4.15 1.62 22.67
C ALA A 29 -2.77 1.76 23.35
N LEU A 30 -1.72 2.10 22.61
CA LEU A 30 -0.34 2.01 23.09
C LEU A 30 -0.06 2.94 24.29
N ALA A 31 -0.62 4.15 24.27
CA ALA A 31 -0.42 5.15 25.31
C ALA A 31 -0.98 4.71 26.67
N SER A 32 -2.17 4.11 26.69
CA SER A 32 -2.87 3.63 27.89
C SER A 32 -2.53 2.19 28.28
N THR A 33 -1.85 1.45 27.40
CA THR A 33 -1.43 0.08 27.67
C THR A 33 -0.26 0.05 28.66
N ARG A 34 -0.36 -0.76 29.73
CA ARG A 34 0.78 -1.10 30.59
C ARG A 34 1.67 -2.15 29.95
N GLY A 35 3.00 -1.93 30.02
CA GLY A 35 3.99 -2.88 29.52
C GLY A 35 3.96 -4.21 30.28
N LYS A 36 3.82 -5.31 29.56
CA LYS A 36 3.98 -6.67 30.11
C LYS A 36 4.68 -7.54 29.08
N ARG A 37 5.79 -8.17 29.47
CA ARG A 37 6.51 -9.13 28.62
C ARG A 37 5.59 -10.33 28.37
N ALA A 38 5.33 -10.65 27.10
CA ALA A 38 4.64 -11.88 26.74
C ALA A 38 5.54 -13.07 27.06
N LYS A 39 4.96 -14.12 27.62
CA LYS A 39 5.62 -15.43 27.76
C LYS A 39 5.31 -16.23 26.51
N GLN A 40 6.27 -16.34 25.58
CA GLN A 40 6.14 -17.24 24.45
C GLN A 40 6.63 -18.62 24.90
N LYS A 41 5.75 -19.64 24.87
CA LYS A 41 6.18 -21.03 25.03
C LYS A 41 6.79 -21.46 23.70
N ALA A 42 8.05 -21.84 23.70
CA ALA A 42 8.65 -22.47 22.54
C ALA A 42 8.03 -23.87 22.41
N ASP A 43 7.26 -24.10 21.35
CA ASP A 43 6.83 -25.43 20.98
C ASP A 43 7.90 -26.06 20.10
N ARG A 44 8.50 -27.15 20.59
CA ARG A 44 9.58 -27.89 19.91
C ARG A 44 9.13 -28.50 18.58
N ASN A 45 7.82 -28.62 18.35
CA ASN A 45 7.24 -29.17 17.13
C ASN A 45 6.85 -28.08 16.12
N THR A 46 7.13 -26.81 16.40
CA THR A 46 6.83 -25.69 15.50
C THR A 46 8.10 -24.99 15.06
N THR A 47 8.11 -24.54 13.81
CA THR A 47 9.16 -23.65 13.30
C THR A 47 8.53 -22.37 12.76
N THR A 48 9.26 -21.26 12.85
CA THR A 48 8.84 -19.97 12.27
C THR A 48 9.56 -19.77 10.96
N LEU A 49 8.82 -19.51 9.91
CA LEU A 49 9.33 -19.30 8.56
C LEU A 49 8.87 -17.94 8.05
N LEU A 50 9.71 -17.32 7.22
CA LEU A 50 9.30 -16.16 6.45
C LEU A 50 8.66 -16.64 5.15
N CYS A 51 7.47 -16.12 4.85
CA CYS A 51 6.76 -16.40 3.62
C CYS A 51 6.62 -15.10 2.82
N ALA A 52 7.01 -15.14 1.55
CA ALA A 52 6.72 -14.05 0.64
C ALA A 52 5.22 -14.01 0.36
N HIS A 53 4.64 -12.80 0.36
CA HIS A 53 3.27 -12.58 -0.10
C HIS A 53 3.27 -11.94 -1.48
N SER A 54 2.34 -12.37 -2.33
CA SER A 54 1.99 -11.64 -3.54
C SER A 54 1.21 -10.38 -3.19
N HIS A 55 1.29 -9.36 -4.05
CA HIS A 55 0.50 -8.14 -3.93
C HIS A 55 -1.01 -8.44 -3.82
N PRO A 56 -1.62 -9.31 -4.65
CA PRO A 56 -3.02 -9.69 -4.48
C PRO A 56 -3.32 -10.36 -3.14
N ALA A 57 -2.43 -11.25 -2.65
CA ALA A 57 -2.60 -11.89 -1.34
C ALA A 57 -2.54 -10.85 -0.22
N LEU A 58 -1.62 -9.89 -0.30
CA LEU A 58 -1.48 -8.81 0.66
C LEU A 58 -2.70 -7.87 0.66
N ALA A 59 -3.24 -7.55 -0.52
CA ALA A 59 -4.44 -6.71 -0.66
C ALA A 59 -5.69 -7.31 -0.03
N ARG A 60 -5.83 -8.65 -0.08
CA ARG A 60 -6.95 -9.39 0.52
C ARG A 60 -6.80 -9.62 2.02
N LEU A 61 -5.58 -9.49 2.55
CA LEU A 61 -5.28 -9.82 3.93
C LEU A 61 -5.99 -8.87 4.91
N TYR A 62 -6.79 -9.45 5.81
CA TYR A 62 -7.51 -8.76 6.89
C TYR A 62 -8.51 -7.67 6.46
N GLY A 63 -8.93 -7.64 5.18
CA GLY A 63 -9.93 -6.67 4.71
C GLY A 63 -9.48 -5.20 4.80
N LEU A 64 -8.17 -4.94 4.91
CA LEU A 64 -7.62 -3.60 5.14
C LEU A 64 -7.51 -2.75 3.86
N ASN A 65 -8.09 -3.20 2.75
CA ASN A 65 -8.07 -2.54 1.45
C ASN A 65 -6.67 -1.99 1.09
N ARG A 66 -5.65 -2.86 1.18
CA ARG A 66 -4.26 -2.45 0.93
C ARG A 66 -4.03 -2.28 -0.57
N ALA A 67 -3.16 -1.34 -0.94
CA ALA A 67 -2.72 -1.11 -2.31
C ALA A 67 -1.19 -1.25 -2.38
N PRO A 68 -0.66 -2.49 -2.48
CA PRO A 68 0.78 -2.71 -2.38
C PRO A 68 1.59 -2.01 -3.48
N ALA A 69 1.12 -2.05 -4.74
CA ALA A 69 1.79 -1.34 -5.83
C ALA A 69 1.78 0.18 -5.66
N TRP A 70 0.71 0.76 -5.10
CA TRP A 70 0.70 2.18 -4.73
C TRP A 70 1.80 2.51 -3.70
N GLY A 71 1.89 1.72 -2.62
CA GLY A 71 2.93 1.91 -1.61
C GLY A 71 4.33 1.76 -2.20
N GLY A 72 4.53 0.76 -3.07
CA GLY A 72 5.78 0.54 -3.78
C GLY A 72 6.15 1.69 -4.73
N ALA A 73 5.19 2.26 -5.45
CA ALA A 73 5.43 3.38 -6.34
C ALA A 73 5.84 4.65 -5.58
N VAL A 74 5.15 4.97 -4.47
CA VAL A 74 5.52 6.10 -3.60
C VAL A 74 6.90 5.88 -2.99
N TRP A 75 7.19 4.66 -2.52
CA TRP A 75 8.48 4.32 -1.94
C TRP A 75 9.62 4.42 -2.96
N GLY A 76 9.43 3.88 -4.16
CA GLY A 76 10.42 3.97 -5.24
C GLY A 76 10.69 5.41 -5.66
N ALA A 77 9.66 6.26 -5.73
CA ALA A 77 9.84 7.69 -5.99
C ALA A 77 10.65 8.38 -4.86
N LEU A 78 10.38 8.03 -3.60
CA LEU A 78 11.14 8.54 -2.46
C LEU A 78 12.62 8.13 -2.53
N GLU A 79 12.91 6.86 -2.83
CA GLU A 79 14.28 6.35 -3.01
C GLU A 79 15.01 7.01 -4.18
N ALA A 80 14.26 7.38 -5.23
CA ALA A 80 14.79 8.13 -6.37
C ALA A 80 15.03 9.63 -6.09
N GLY A 81 14.73 10.11 -4.88
CA GLY A 81 14.93 11.51 -4.50
C GLY A 81 13.87 12.47 -5.04
N GLU A 82 12.69 11.97 -5.43
CA GLU A 82 11.59 12.82 -5.86
C GLU A 82 11.10 13.72 -4.72
N SER A 83 11.05 15.03 -5.00
CA SER A 83 10.59 16.05 -4.04
C SER A 83 9.14 15.85 -3.60
N ARG A 84 8.30 15.27 -4.48
CA ARG A 84 6.87 15.01 -4.27
C ARG A 84 6.54 13.57 -4.69
N PRO A 85 6.94 12.56 -3.89
CA PRO A 85 6.88 11.16 -4.30
C PRO A 85 5.44 10.67 -4.52
N HIS A 86 4.49 11.20 -3.75
CA HIS A 86 3.07 10.92 -3.93
C HIS A 86 2.53 11.48 -5.25
N ALA A 87 2.87 12.72 -5.59
CA ALA A 87 2.52 13.32 -6.87
C ALA A 87 3.10 12.54 -8.06
N HIS A 88 4.36 12.11 -7.97
CA HIS A 88 5.01 11.26 -8.97
C HIS A 88 4.24 9.94 -9.13
N ALA A 89 4.01 9.20 -8.04
CA ALA A 89 3.30 7.93 -8.06
C ALA A 89 1.86 8.05 -8.61
N SER A 90 1.14 9.13 -8.28
CA SER A 90 -0.19 9.39 -8.83
C SER A 90 -0.19 9.52 -10.35
N ARG A 91 0.80 10.24 -10.92
CA ARG A 91 0.91 10.39 -12.38
C ARG A 91 1.18 9.05 -13.05
N GLU A 92 2.13 8.28 -12.51
CA GLU A 92 2.46 6.95 -13.05
C GLU A 92 1.27 6.00 -13.02
N VAL A 93 0.52 5.98 -11.91
CA VAL A 93 -0.70 5.17 -11.80
C VAL A 93 -1.77 5.62 -12.81
N LEU A 94 -2.02 6.92 -12.96
CA LEU A 94 -3.01 7.43 -13.92
C LEU A 94 -2.64 7.05 -15.36
N VAL A 95 -1.36 7.16 -15.72
CA VAL A 95 -0.85 6.76 -17.04
C VAL A 95 -1.00 5.25 -17.25
N GLU A 96 -0.68 4.44 -16.24
CA GLU A 96 -0.80 2.98 -16.34
C GLU A 96 -2.26 2.53 -16.45
N VAL A 97 -3.18 3.16 -15.71
CA VAL A 97 -4.63 2.91 -15.85
C VAL A 97 -5.09 3.27 -17.25
N MET A 98 -4.72 4.44 -17.78
CA MET A 98 -5.05 4.84 -19.16
C MET A 98 -4.51 3.82 -20.18
N ARG A 99 -3.25 3.40 -20.04
CA ARG A 99 -2.61 2.46 -20.96
C ARG A 99 -3.36 1.13 -20.98
N ARG A 100 -3.67 0.56 -19.81
CA ARG A 100 -4.41 -0.70 -19.73
C ARG A 100 -5.86 -0.55 -20.19
N ALA A 101 -6.49 0.60 -19.95
CA ALA A 101 -7.86 0.87 -20.39
C ALA A 101 -7.95 0.83 -21.92
N ARG A 102 -6.98 1.45 -22.62
CA ARG A 102 -6.89 1.40 -24.09
C ARG A 102 -6.69 -0.02 -24.62
N VAL A 103 -5.85 -0.82 -23.97
CA VAL A 103 -5.65 -2.24 -24.34
C VAL A 103 -6.96 -3.02 -24.23
N GLN A 104 -7.84 -2.65 -23.30
CA GLN A 104 -9.18 -3.25 -23.13
C GLN A 104 -10.27 -2.60 -24.02
N GLY A 105 -9.90 -1.70 -24.94
CA GLY A 105 -10.85 -1.02 -25.82
C GLY A 105 -11.70 0.07 -25.15
N LEU A 106 -11.35 0.48 -23.93
CA LEU A 106 -12.06 1.56 -23.22
C LEU A 106 -11.62 2.95 -23.75
N PRO A 107 -12.55 3.90 -23.95
CA PRO A 107 -12.28 5.16 -24.61
C PRO A 107 -11.65 6.19 -23.67
N VAL A 108 -10.37 5.98 -23.30
CA VAL A 108 -9.58 6.91 -22.47
C VAL A 108 -8.50 7.61 -23.30
N SER A 109 -8.61 8.93 -23.43
CA SER A 109 -7.70 9.78 -24.20
C SER A 109 -6.51 10.28 -23.37
N THR A 110 -5.49 10.85 -24.02
CA THR A 110 -4.37 11.47 -23.31
C THR A 110 -4.81 12.77 -22.62
N ALA A 111 -5.79 13.46 -23.20
CA ALA A 111 -6.43 14.61 -22.56
C ALA A 111 -7.16 14.19 -21.28
N ASP A 112 -7.77 13.01 -21.26
CA ASP A 112 -8.42 12.46 -20.05
C ASP A 112 -7.37 12.24 -18.95
N ALA A 113 -6.18 11.70 -19.26
CA ALA A 113 -5.08 11.55 -18.30
C ALA A 113 -4.57 12.89 -17.74
N VAL A 114 -4.45 13.91 -18.59
CA VAL A 114 -4.11 15.28 -18.13
C VAL A 114 -5.20 15.84 -17.23
N GLY A 115 -6.47 15.63 -17.58
CA GLY A 115 -7.63 15.99 -16.77
C GLY A 115 -7.64 15.28 -15.42
N ALA A 116 -7.41 13.97 -15.41
CA ALA A 116 -7.33 13.15 -14.20
C ALA A 116 -6.22 13.64 -13.27
N TRP A 117 -5.04 13.96 -13.82
CA TRP A 117 -3.94 14.50 -13.02
C TRP A 117 -4.32 15.84 -12.39
N ARG A 118 -4.97 16.73 -13.14
CA ARG A 118 -5.48 17.99 -12.60
C ARG A 118 -6.49 17.74 -11.47
N VAL A 119 -7.48 16.88 -11.70
CA VAL A 119 -8.50 16.53 -10.71
C VAL A 119 -7.86 15.98 -9.43
N ALA A 120 -6.95 15.01 -9.53
CA ALA A 120 -6.28 14.43 -8.36
C ALA A 120 -5.54 15.48 -7.52
N ARG A 121 -4.89 16.45 -8.17
CA ARG A 121 -4.19 17.54 -7.49
C ARG A 121 -5.14 18.53 -6.84
N GLU A 122 -6.21 18.93 -7.53
CA GLU A 122 -7.20 19.85 -6.96
C GLU A 122 -7.98 19.20 -5.80
N LEU A 123 -8.27 17.89 -5.87
CA LEU A 123 -8.87 17.14 -4.75
C LEU A 123 -7.94 17.09 -3.53
N ALA A 124 -6.64 16.91 -3.74
CA ALA A 124 -5.66 16.95 -2.65
C ALA A 124 -5.68 18.30 -1.94
N VAL A 125 -5.69 19.41 -2.71
CA VAL A 125 -5.79 20.78 -2.19
C VAL A 125 -7.10 20.97 -1.42
N LEU A 126 -8.23 20.55 -2.00
CA LEU A 126 -9.55 20.64 -1.36
C LEU A 126 -9.61 19.87 -0.03
N ARG A 127 -8.89 18.75 0.06
CA ARG A 127 -8.79 17.90 1.26
C ARG A 127 -7.73 18.36 2.26
N GLY A 128 -7.02 19.46 1.99
CA GLY A 128 -5.93 19.96 2.83
C GLY A 128 -4.71 19.04 2.88
N SER A 129 -4.54 18.17 1.88
CA SER A 129 -3.40 17.27 1.75
C SER A 129 -2.28 17.93 0.95
N GLY A 130 -1.02 17.74 1.36
CA GLY A 130 0.14 18.32 0.66
C GLY A 130 0.40 17.71 -0.72
N ASP A 131 -0.03 16.46 -0.94
CA ASP A 131 0.09 15.74 -2.20
C ASP A 131 -1.14 14.84 -2.45
N PRO A 132 -1.39 14.46 -3.71
CA PRO A 132 -2.44 13.49 -4.04
C PRO A 132 -2.23 12.14 -3.36
N THR A 133 -3.31 11.62 -2.81
CA THR A 133 -3.39 10.32 -2.19
C THR A 133 -3.99 9.29 -3.15
N ARG A 134 -3.97 8.03 -2.75
CA ARG A 134 -4.68 6.95 -3.46
C ARG A 134 -6.16 7.28 -3.69
N ALA A 135 -6.82 7.93 -2.73
CA ALA A 135 -8.23 8.28 -2.86
C ALA A 135 -8.44 9.30 -3.98
N ASP A 136 -7.59 10.34 -4.04
CA ASP A 136 -7.64 11.35 -5.09
C ASP A 136 -7.43 10.76 -6.49
N VAL A 137 -6.55 9.76 -6.61
CA VAL A 137 -6.33 9.04 -7.87
C VAL A 137 -7.57 8.25 -8.30
N LEU A 138 -8.22 7.54 -7.37
CA LEU A 138 -9.44 6.78 -7.66
C LEU A 138 -10.60 7.69 -8.08
N ASP A 139 -10.77 8.81 -7.37
CA ASP A 139 -11.79 9.81 -7.69
C ASP A 139 -11.50 10.48 -9.03
N ALA A 140 -10.23 10.78 -9.32
CA ALA A 140 -9.83 11.32 -10.62
C ALA A 140 -10.11 10.36 -11.78
N VAL A 141 -9.90 9.06 -11.60
CA VAL A 141 -10.30 8.05 -12.61
C VAL A 141 -11.81 8.08 -12.82
N GLN A 142 -12.60 8.12 -11.75
CA GLN A 142 -14.06 8.22 -11.85
C GLN A 142 -14.50 9.49 -12.59
N MET A 143 -13.91 10.64 -12.26
CA MET A 143 -14.32 11.92 -12.85
C MET A 143 -13.86 12.08 -14.30
N ALA A 144 -12.61 11.70 -14.61
CA ALA A 144 -11.99 12.02 -15.89
C ALA A 144 -11.99 10.85 -16.89
N TYR A 145 -12.00 9.59 -16.44
CA TYR A 145 -11.99 8.43 -17.36
C TYR A 145 -13.40 7.89 -17.59
N VAL A 146 -14.23 7.82 -16.55
CA VAL A 146 -15.62 7.33 -16.67
C VAL A 146 -16.53 8.39 -17.29
N LYS A 147 -16.31 9.67 -17.01
CA LYS A 147 -17.00 10.80 -17.68
C LYS A 147 -18.54 10.72 -17.62
N GLY A 148 -19.08 10.14 -16.56
CA GLY A 148 -20.54 9.96 -16.36
C GLY A 148 -21.13 8.67 -16.95
N GLU A 149 -20.36 7.89 -17.72
CA GLU A 149 -20.77 6.59 -18.27
C GLU A 149 -20.72 5.47 -17.22
N LEU A 150 -21.48 5.64 -16.14
CA LEU A 150 -21.40 4.79 -14.94
C LEU A 150 -21.78 3.33 -15.18
N ALA A 151 -22.69 3.07 -16.13
CA ALA A 151 -23.15 1.70 -16.40
C ALA A 151 -22.15 0.89 -17.24
N SER A 152 -21.48 1.54 -18.20
CA SER A 152 -20.64 0.87 -19.20
C SER A 152 -19.14 1.00 -18.88
N ALA A 153 -18.66 2.21 -18.59
CA ALA A 153 -17.25 2.48 -18.37
C ALA A 153 -16.85 2.43 -16.88
N GLY A 154 -17.80 2.68 -15.97
CA GLY A 154 -17.55 2.72 -14.52
C GLY A 154 -16.91 1.45 -13.95
N PRO A 155 -17.61 0.31 -13.92
CA PRO A 155 -17.09 -0.94 -13.37
C PRO A 155 -15.75 -1.41 -13.95
N PRO A 156 -15.53 -1.42 -15.29
CA PRO A 156 -14.25 -1.87 -15.82
C PRO A 156 -13.09 -0.91 -15.47
N LEU A 157 -13.30 0.41 -15.51
CA LEU A 157 -12.26 1.37 -15.14
C LEU A 157 -11.94 1.35 -13.64
N GLU A 158 -12.93 1.18 -12.78
CA GLU A 158 -12.73 1.06 -11.34
C GLU A 158 -12.00 -0.23 -10.98
N SER A 159 -12.39 -1.36 -11.59
CA SER A 159 -11.70 -2.65 -11.47
C SER A 159 -10.24 -2.53 -11.91
N LEU A 160 -10.01 -1.86 -13.04
CA LEU A 160 -8.67 -1.64 -13.57
C LEU A 160 -7.81 -0.77 -12.67
N ALA A 161 -8.35 0.36 -12.18
CA ALA A 161 -7.64 1.23 -11.25
C ALA A 161 -7.27 0.48 -9.95
N ARG A 162 -8.19 -0.31 -9.39
CA ARG A 162 -7.90 -1.18 -8.24
C ARG A 162 -6.83 -2.22 -8.56
N SER A 163 -6.85 -2.81 -9.76
CA SER A 163 -5.82 -3.76 -10.20
C SER A 163 -4.44 -3.11 -10.28
N VAL A 164 -4.32 -1.92 -10.87
CA VAL A 164 -3.05 -1.17 -10.94
C VAL A 164 -2.54 -0.80 -9.55
N LEU A 165 -3.40 -0.30 -8.67
CA LEU A 165 -3.04 0.05 -7.29
C LEU A 165 -2.64 -1.17 -6.44
N THR A 166 -3.20 -2.34 -6.75
CA THR A 166 -2.84 -3.60 -6.10
C THR A 166 -1.50 -4.11 -6.62
N GLY A 167 -1.36 -4.22 -7.94
CA GLY A 167 -0.26 -4.89 -8.62
C GLY A 167 -0.31 -6.41 -8.51
N ASP A 168 0.66 -7.06 -9.13
CA ASP A 168 0.74 -8.51 -9.31
C ASP A 168 2.09 -9.10 -8.86
N SER A 169 3.00 -8.26 -8.37
CA SER A 169 4.34 -8.68 -7.95
C SER A 169 4.31 -9.61 -6.74
N VAL A 170 5.33 -10.46 -6.62
CA VAL A 170 5.55 -11.34 -5.46
C VAL A 170 6.74 -10.83 -4.66
N GLY A 171 6.60 -10.77 -3.34
CA GLY A 171 7.69 -10.41 -2.44
C GLY A 171 8.89 -11.34 -2.61
N ARG A 172 10.08 -10.83 -2.30
CA ARG A 172 11.32 -11.60 -2.33
C ARG A 172 11.87 -11.74 -0.91
N LEU A 173 12.39 -12.93 -0.61
CA LEU A 173 13.09 -13.20 0.64
C LEU A 173 14.58 -13.32 0.36
N ALA A 174 15.41 -12.91 1.33
CA ALA A 174 16.83 -13.18 1.29
C ALA A 174 17.09 -14.70 1.40
N ALA A 175 18.19 -15.18 0.83
CA ALA A 175 18.55 -16.61 0.91
C ALA A 175 18.67 -17.11 2.36
N SER A 176 19.06 -16.23 3.29
CA SER A 176 19.15 -16.52 4.73
C SER A 176 17.80 -16.80 5.40
N ALA A 177 16.67 -16.47 4.77
CA ALA A 177 15.34 -16.73 5.29
C ALA A 177 14.94 -18.22 5.25
N GLY A 178 15.73 -19.04 4.55
CA GLY A 178 15.43 -20.47 4.33
C GLY A 178 14.32 -20.69 3.30
N ARG A 179 13.93 -21.96 3.14
CA ARG A 179 12.79 -22.36 2.29
C ARG A 179 11.69 -22.96 3.16
N VAL A 180 10.44 -22.76 2.74
CA VAL A 180 9.30 -23.43 3.37
C VAL A 180 9.40 -24.93 3.06
N PRO A 181 9.29 -25.84 4.06
CA PRO A 181 9.43 -27.29 3.84
C PRO A 181 8.53 -27.83 2.73
N LEU A 182 7.31 -27.30 2.61
CA LEU A 182 6.38 -27.67 1.54
C LEU A 182 6.93 -27.43 0.14
N LEU A 183 7.83 -26.45 -0.06
CA LEU A 183 8.47 -26.22 -1.36
C LEU A 183 9.61 -27.20 -1.63
N SER A 184 10.18 -27.82 -0.60
CA SER A 184 11.25 -28.82 -0.74
C SER A 184 10.73 -30.19 -1.18
N ASP A 185 9.43 -30.46 -1.02
CA ASP A 185 8.83 -31.74 -1.42
C ASP A 185 8.48 -31.81 -2.92
N TYR A 186 8.43 -30.66 -3.60
CA TYR A 186 8.03 -30.53 -5.01
C TYR A 186 9.15 -30.03 -5.95
N TYR A 187 10.33 -29.69 -5.42
CA TYR A 187 11.50 -29.20 -6.16
C TYR A 187 12.80 -29.76 -5.59
#